data_AF-A0A0P8YPT1-F1
#
_entry.id   AF-A0A0P8YPT1-F1
#
_cell.length_a   1.000
_cell.length_b   1.000
_cell.length_c   1.000
_cell.angle_alpha   90.00
_cell.angle_beta   90.00
_cell.angle_gamma   90.00
#
_symmetry.space_group_name_H-M   'P 1'
#
loop_
_entity.id
_entity.type
_entity.pdbx_description
1 polymer ?
#
loop_
_entity_poly.entity_id
_entity_poly.type
_entity_poly.pdbx_seq_one_letter_code
_entity_poly.pdbx_strand_id
1 'polypeptide(L)'
;MQRPSFSDLTHAEQQQFGNGVGPYWLPAWARRAITGAASWFFNNASWQHHDFGYVVGGDRWDRARCDWKFFTAMLQDTSALSGQRLFLIPPALFFSLMFYVAVRIGGQFGSFKYRKSYASLSEVRNSRAKGAIVGEPPEE
;
A
#
# COMPACT_ATOMS: atom_id res chain seq x y z
N MET A 1 22.47 8.83 0.64
CA MET A 1 21.76 8.40 1.87
C MET A 1 21.19 7.02 1.65
N GLN A 2 21.22 6.16 2.67
CA GLN A 2 20.60 4.84 2.61
C GLN A 2 19.08 4.97 2.58
N ARG A 3 18.41 4.14 1.77
CA ARG A 3 16.95 4.10 1.70
C ARG A 3 16.40 3.52 3.00
N PRO A 4 15.47 4.20 3.70
CA PRO A 4 14.81 3.61 4.87
C PRO A 4 14.08 2.31 4.51
N SER A 5 14.13 1.37 5.44
CA SER A 5 13.39 0.11 5.43
C SER A 5 12.14 0.21 6.29
N PHE A 6 11.10 -0.54 5.94
CA PHE A 6 9.90 -0.64 6.78
C PHE A 6 10.22 -1.24 8.16
N SER A 7 11.23 -2.11 8.23
CA SER A 7 11.75 -2.68 9.47
C SER A 7 12.43 -1.67 10.39
N ASP A 8 12.76 -0.47 9.89
CA ASP A 8 13.35 0.59 10.70
C ASP A 8 12.30 1.31 11.56
N LEU A 9 11.01 1.03 11.30
CA LEU A 9 9.87 1.48 12.10
C LEU A 9 9.58 0.49 13.21
N THR A 10 9.17 1.00 14.38
CA THR A 10 8.56 0.18 15.44
C THR A 10 7.24 -0.43 14.95
N HIS A 11 6.77 -1.51 15.58
CA HIS A 11 5.48 -2.10 15.22
C HIS A 11 4.32 -1.09 15.31
N ALA A 12 4.31 -0.22 16.31
CA ALA A 12 3.29 0.82 16.43
C ALA A 12 3.32 1.81 15.26
N GLU A 13 4.51 2.18 14.78
CA GLU A 13 4.67 3.05 13.61
C GLU A 13 4.31 2.32 12.30
N GLN A 14 4.64 1.04 12.18
CA GLN A 14 4.27 0.23 11.01
C GLN A 14 2.75 0.19 10.80
N GLN A 15 1.98 0.08 11.88
CA GLN A 15 0.50 0.10 11.83
C GLN A 15 -0.09 1.45 11.37
N GLN A 16 0.69 2.53 11.38
CA GLN A 16 0.27 3.83 10.84
C GLN A 16 0.38 3.89 9.31
N PHE A 17 0.99 2.89 8.69
CA PHE A 17 1.01 2.70 7.24
C PHE A 17 -0.03 1.66 6.85
N GLY A 18 -0.71 1.87 5.71
CA GLY A 18 -1.82 1.04 5.26
C GLY A 18 -3.14 1.37 5.96
N ASN A 19 -3.88 2.33 5.40
CA ASN A 19 -5.22 2.70 5.89
C ASN A 19 -6.32 1.97 5.08
N GLY A 20 -5.95 0.81 4.53
CA GLY A 20 -6.71 0.12 3.50
C GLY A 20 -6.26 0.44 2.07
N VAL A 21 -6.94 -0.20 1.13
CA VAL A 21 -6.68 -0.16 -0.30
C VAL A 21 -7.33 1.05 -0.93
N GLY A 22 -6.53 1.83 -1.65
CA GLY A 22 -7.01 2.91 -2.50
C GLY A 22 -6.30 4.23 -2.24
N PRO A 23 -6.38 5.16 -3.21
CA PRO A 23 -5.73 6.45 -3.11
C PRO A 23 -6.39 7.32 -2.03
N TYR A 24 -5.64 8.29 -1.51
CA TYR A 24 -6.09 9.15 -0.41
C TYR A 24 -7.35 9.97 -0.75
N TRP A 25 -7.59 10.25 -2.04
CA TRP A 25 -8.79 10.95 -2.51
C TRP A 25 -10.05 10.07 -2.49
N LEU A 26 -9.91 8.76 -2.35
CA LEU A 26 -11.07 7.87 -2.28
C LEU A 26 -11.72 7.98 -0.88
N PRO A 27 -13.06 8.16 -0.81
CA PRO A 27 -13.78 8.26 0.46
C PRO A 27 -13.42 7.10 1.42
N ALA A 28 -13.33 7.40 2.72
CA ALA A 28 -12.88 6.42 3.72
C ALA A 28 -13.75 5.15 3.74
N TRP A 29 -15.07 5.28 3.55
CA TRP A 29 -15.98 4.13 3.48
C TRP A 29 -15.65 3.22 2.28
N ALA A 30 -15.31 3.78 1.12
CA ALA A 30 -14.99 3.02 -0.08
C ALA A 30 -13.65 2.32 0.07
N ARG A 31 -12.63 2.99 0.64
CA ARG A 31 -11.35 2.35 1.00
C ARG A 31 -11.56 1.17 1.94
N ARG A 32 -12.38 1.34 2.99
CA ARG A 32 -12.71 0.24 3.92
C ARG A 32 -13.41 -0.92 3.22
N ALA A 33 -14.37 -0.65 2.34
CA ALA A 33 -15.08 -1.68 1.59
C ALA A 33 -14.15 -2.48 0.66
N ILE A 34 -13.30 -1.79 -0.12
CA ILE A 34 -12.32 -2.44 -1.01
C ILE A 34 -11.31 -3.26 -0.18
N THR A 35 -10.87 -2.72 0.95
CA THR A 35 -9.96 -3.43 1.86
C THR A 35 -10.60 -4.69 2.41
N GLY A 36 -11.82 -4.59 2.92
CA GLY A 36 -12.55 -5.76 3.43
C GLY A 36 -12.72 -6.83 2.36
N ALA A 37 -13.10 -6.44 1.14
CA ALA A 37 -13.20 -7.37 0.01
C ALA A 37 -11.84 -7.99 -0.34
N ALA A 38 -10.77 -7.21 -0.38
CA ALA A 38 -9.42 -7.70 -0.67
C ALA A 38 -8.89 -8.65 0.41
N SER A 39 -9.19 -8.40 1.69
CA SER A 39 -8.78 -9.24 2.82
C SER A 39 -9.40 -10.64 2.81
N TRP A 40 -10.47 -10.88 2.04
CA TRP A 40 -10.99 -12.24 1.82
C TRP A 40 -10.04 -13.11 0.97
N PHE A 41 -9.21 -12.47 0.16
CA PHE A 41 -8.27 -13.13 -0.75
C PHE A 41 -6.83 -13.05 -0.24
N PHE A 42 -6.45 -11.93 0.39
CA PHE A 42 -5.05 -11.62 0.65
C PHE A 42 -4.79 -11.31 2.13
N ASN A 43 -3.97 -12.15 2.76
CA ASN A 43 -3.58 -12.03 4.16
C ASN A 43 -2.22 -11.33 4.34
N ASN A 44 -1.28 -11.53 3.41
CA ASN A 44 0.05 -10.95 3.40
C ASN A 44 0.24 -9.86 2.33
N ALA A 45 -0.81 -9.47 1.60
CA ALA A 45 -0.81 -8.28 0.75
C ALA A 45 -0.48 -7.06 1.63
N SER A 46 0.80 -6.73 1.70
CA SER A 46 1.31 -5.74 2.63
C SER A 46 1.13 -4.33 2.05
N TRP A 47 -0.11 -3.84 2.13
CA TRP A 47 -0.48 -2.44 1.84
C TRP A 47 0.41 -1.47 2.60
N GLN A 48 0.77 -1.80 3.84
CA GLN A 48 1.61 -0.99 4.71
C GLN A 48 3.01 -0.78 4.11
N HIS A 49 3.68 -1.85 3.67
CA HIS A 49 4.98 -1.75 3.00
C HIS A 49 4.90 -0.99 1.66
N HIS A 50 3.80 -1.15 0.91
CA HIS A 50 3.59 -0.41 -0.34
C HIS A 50 3.46 1.09 -0.10
N ASP A 51 2.55 1.48 0.80
CA ASP A 51 2.33 2.86 1.24
C ASP A 51 3.63 3.47 1.79
N PHE A 52 4.36 2.74 2.62
CA PHE A 52 5.64 3.18 3.15
C PHE A 52 6.63 3.47 2.03
N GLY A 53 6.77 2.56 1.06
CA GLY A 53 7.62 2.76 -0.12
C GLY A 53 7.24 4.00 -0.92
N TYR A 54 5.94 4.30 -1.03
CA TYR A 54 5.43 5.49 -1.71
C TYR A 54 5.76 6.80 -0.98
N VAL A 55 5.74 6.77 0.36
CA VAL A 55 6.13 7.91 1.20
C VAL A 55 7.64 8.15 1.14
N VAL A 56 8.43 7.07 1.28
CA VAL A 56 9.89 7.11 1.11
C VAL A 56 10.26 7.74 -0.24
N GLY A 57 9.51 7.39 -1.27
CA GLY A 57 9.67 7.94 -2.61
C GLY A 57 10.93 7.45 -3.31
N GLY A 58 11.32 8.16 -4.36
CA GLY A 58 12.49 7.83 -5.19
C GLY A 58 12.21 8.13 -6.66
N ASP A 59 12.72 7.26 -7.54
CA ASP A 59 12.50 7.37 -8.97
C ASP A 59 11.40 6.42 -9.50
N ARG A 60 11.25 6.36 -10.83
CA ARG A 60 10.28 5.48 -11.49
C ARG A 60 10.53 3.99 -11.26
N TRP A 61 11.79 3.60 -11.05
CA TRP A 61 12.20 2.22 -10.81
C TRP A 61 11.91 1.83 -9.36
N ASP A 62 12.11 2.74 -8.41
CA ASP A 62 11.69 2.55 -7.02
C ASP A 62 10.17 2.36 -6.92
N ARG A 63 9.39 3.16 -7.66
CA ARG A 63 7.94 2.98 -7.75
C ARG A 63 7.58 1.61 -8.31
N ALA A 64 8.15 1.25 -9.47
CA ALA A 64 7.91 -0.05 -10.09
C ALA A 64 8.27 -1.22 -9.16
N ARG A 65 9.36 -1.10 -8.40
CA ARG A 65 9.77 -2.08 -7.40
C ARG A 65 8.75 -2.19 -6.26
N CYS A 66 8.19 -1.08 -5.78
CA CYS A 66 7.15 -1.10 -4.75
C CYS A 66 5.88 -1.79 -5.28
N ASP A 67 5.41 -1.40 -6.47
CA ASP A 67 4.23 -1.99 -7.11
C ASP A 67 4.41 -3.50 -7.37
N TRP A 68 5.61 -3.91 -7.81
CA TRP A 68 5.93 -5.31 -8.09
C TRP A 68 5.97 -6.17 -6.84
N LYS A 69 6.58 -5.66 -5.75
CA LYS A 69 6.59 -6.36 -4.45
C LYS A 69 5.18 -6.55 -3.92
N PHE A 70 4.34 -5.53 -4.06
CA PHE A 70 2.95 -5.59 -3.68
C PHE A 70 2.15 -6.63 -4.50
N PHE A 71 2.34 -6.66 -5.82
CA PHE A 71 1.76 -7.70 -6.68
C PHE A 71 2.23 -9.11 -6.32
N THR A 72 3.54 -9.27 -6.09
CA THR A 72 4.13 -10.56 -5.70
C THR A 72 3.56 -11.07 -4.38
N ALA A 73 3.33 -10.18 -3.40
CA ALA A 73 2.71 -10.55 -2.13
C ALA A 73 1.27 -11.08 -2.32
N MET A 74 0.46 -10.44 -3.18
CA MET A 74 -0.88 -10.94 -3.52
C MET A 74 -0.84 -12.29 -4.25
N LEU A 75 0.14 -12.50 -5.14
CA LEU A 75 0.34 -13.80 -5.80
C LEU A 75 0.76 -14.89 -4.82
N GLN A 76 1.61 -14.56 -3.84
CA GLN A 76 2.00 -15.48 -2.77
C GLN A 76 0.78 -15.90 -1.93
N ASP A 77 -0.05 -14.95 -1.51
CA ASP A 77 -1.32 -15.25 -0.84
C ASP A 77 -2.24 -16.12 -1.67
N THR A 78 -2.35 -15.82 -2.97
CA THR A 78 -3.14 -16.61 -3.91
C THR A 78 -2.62 -18.04 -4.01
N SER A 79 -1.30 -18.22 -4.07
CA SER A 79 -0.67 -19.55 -4.13
C SER A 79 -0.79 -20.34 -2.82
N ALA A 80 -0.99 -19.66 -1.69
CA ALA A 80 -1.22 -20.27 -0.40
C ALA A 80 -2.68 -20.72 -0.18
N LEU A 81 -3.60 -20.36 -1.09
CA LEU A 81 -4.98 -20.87 -1.07
C LEU A 81 -4.97 -22.39 -1.29
N SER A 82 -5.65 -23.12 -0.43
CA SER A 82 -5.69 -24.58 -0.44
C SER A 82 -7.06 -25.13 -0.05
N GLY A 83 -7.28 -26.43 -0.30
CA GLY A 83 -8.50 -27.14 0.07
C GLY A 83 -9.76 -26.54 -0.57
N GLN A 84 -10.79 -26.30 0.23
CA GLN A 84 -12.06 -25.75 -0.26
C GLN A 84 -11.92 -24.32 -0.81
N ARG A 85 -10.81 -23.61 -0.61
CA ARG A 85 -10.63 -22.23 -1.11
C ARG A 85 -10.02 -22.15 -2.51
N LEU A 86 -9.72 -23.29 -3.15
CA LEU A 86 -9.12 -23.30 -4.49
C LEU A 86 -10.00 -22.60 -5.55
N PHE A 87 -11.32 -22.60 -5.40
CA PHE A 87 -12.23 -21.88 -6.30
C PHE A 87 -12.04 -20.35 -6.25
N LEU A 88 -11.39 -19.82 -5.22
CA LEU A 88 -11.06 -18.40 -5.10
C LEU A 88 -9.80 -18.01 -5.89
N ILE A 89 -9.05 -18.96 -6.43
CA ILE A 89 -7.81 -18.67 -7.17
C ILE A 89 -8.08 -17.78 -8.41
N PRO A 90 -9.03 -18.10 -9.32
CA PRO A 90 -9.29 -17.23 -10.46
C PRO A 90 -9.66 -15.78 -10.09
N PRO A 91 -10.62 -15.52 -9.17
CA PRO A 91 -10.90 -14.14 -8.76
C PRO A 91 -9.72 -13.50 -8.01
N ALA A 92 -8.95 -14.24 -7.20
CA ALA A 92 -7.77 -13.69 -6.53
C ALA A 92 -6.69 -13.25 -7.53
N LEU A 93 -6.43 -14.03 -8.59
CA LEU A 93 -5.51 -13.65 -9.67
C LEU A 93 -6.01 -12.41 -10.42
N PHE A 94 -7.30 -12.36 -10.72
CA PHE A 94 -7.93 -11.21 -11.36
C PHE A 94 -7.77 -9.94 -10.52
N PHE A 95 -8.11 -10.00 -9.22
CA PHE A 95 -7.95 -8.85 -8.32
C PHE A 95 -6.49 -8.46 -8.11
N SER A 96 -5.57 -9.44 -8.05
CA SER A 96 -4.12 -9.17 -7.97
C SER A 96 -3.66 -8.33 -9.16
N LEU A 97 -4.07 -8.71 -10.36
CA LEU A 97 -3.76 -7.97 -11.59
C LEU A 97 -4.44 -6.59 -11.61
N MET A 98 -5.72 -6.51 -11.26
CA MET A 98 -6.44 -5.24 -11.20
C MET A 98 -5.78 -4.25 -10.23
N PHE A 99 -5.44 -4.68 -9.01
CA PHE A 99 -4.78 -3.83 -8.04
C PHE A 99 -3.39 -3.42 -8.50
N TYR A 100 -2.63 -4.32 -9.13
CA TYR A 100 -1.35 -3.98 -9.73
C TYR A 100 -1.50 -2.88 -10.79
N VAL A 101 -2.42 -3.03 -11.73
CA VAL A 101 -2.70 -1.99 -12.75
C VAL A 101 -3.13 -0.68 -12.09
N ALA A 102 -4.01 -0.73 -11.09
CA ALA A 102 -4.48 0.45 -10.37
C ALA A 102 -3.33 1.21 -9.69
N VAL A 103 -2.40 0.54 -9.00
CA VAL A 103 -1.24 1.21 -8.38
C VAL A 103 -0.25 1.70 -9.43
N ARG A 104 -0.09 1.00 -10.56
CA ARG A 104 0.75 1.47 -11.68
C ARG A 104 0.25 2.80 -12.24
N ILE A 105 -1.07 2.94 -12.40
CA ILE A 105 -1.73 4.15 -12.89
C ILE A 105 -1.75 5.21 -11.78
N GLY A 106 -2.35 4.92 -10.62
CA GLY A 106 -2.51 5.88 -9.53
C GLY A 106 -1.18 6.40 -8.96
N GLY A 107 -0.14 5.57 -8.91
CA GLY A 107 1.21 5.99 -8.53
C GLY A 107 1.82 6.99 -9.50
N GLN A 108 1.49 6.93 -10.78
CA GLN A 108 1.93 7.90 -11.79
C GLN A 108 1.26 9.27 -11.58
N PHE A 109 -0.01 9.29 -11.15
CA PHE A 109 -0.83 10.49 -10.99
C PHE A 109 -0.74 11.15 -9.60
N GLY A 110 0.31 10.87 -8.81
CA GLY A 110 0.67 11.67 -7.64
C GLY A 110 0.64 10.96 -6.29
N SER A 111 0.24 9.68 -6.22
CA SER A 111 0.35 8.91 -4.98
C SER A 111 1.81 8.63 -4.59
N PHE A 112 2.70 8.43 -5.56
CA PHE A 112 4.13 8.20 -5.32
C PHE A 112 4.90 9.52 -5.21
N LYS A 113 5.77 9.66 -4.20
CA LYS A 113 6.61 10.86 -4.04
C LYS A 113 7.89 10.76 -4.86
N TYR A 114 7.86 11.27 -6.08
CA TYR A 114 9.06 11.39 -6.92
C TYR A 114 10.05 12.40 -6.35
N ARG A 115 11.32 12.00 -6.21
CA ARG A 115 12.39 12.82 -5.61
C ARG A 115 13.78 12.36 -6.04
N LYS A 116 14.77 13.26 -5.99
CA LYS A 116 16.17 12.96 -6.34
C LYS A 116 16.91 12.15 -5.28
N SER A 117 16.43 12.17 -4.04
CA SER A 117 16.98 11.43 -2.90
C SER A 117 15.83 10.90 -2.05
N TYR A 118 15.99 9.72 -1.45
CA TYR A 118 14.99 9.14 -0.55
C TYR A 118 14.66 10.08 0.61
N ALA A 119 13.41 10.00 1.10
CA ALA A 119 13.08 10.57 2.40
C ALA A 119 13.93 9.89 3.49
N SER A 120 14.33 10.66 4.48
CA SER A 120 14.87 10.15 5.74
C SER A 120 13.76 9.53 6.60
N LEU A 121 14.14 8.70 7.58
CA LEU A 121 13.17 8.06 8.48
C LEU A 121 12.33 9.08 9.27
N SER A 122 12.93 10.20 9.68
CA SER A 122 12.23 11.28 10.39
C SER A 122 11.21 11.99 9.50
N GLU A 123 11.53 12.25 8.22
CA GLU A 123 10.57 12.81 7.27
C GLU A 123 9.38 11.87 7.02
N VAL A 124 9.66 10.56 6.92
CA VAL A 124 8.61 9.53 6.75
C VAL A 124 7.66 9.54 7.95
N ARG A 125 8.18 9.56 9.18
CA ARG A 125 7.39 9.68 10.42
C ARG A 125 6.54 10.95 10.44
N ASN A 126 7.15 12.09 10.14
CA ASN A 126 6.47 13.40 10.16
C ASN A 126 5.37 13.51 9.09
N SER A 127 5.54 12.86 7.94
CA SER A 127 4.54 12.89 6.87
C SER A 127 3.22 12.20 7.27
N ARG A 128 3.29 11.14 8.10
CA ARG A 128 2.11 10.45 8.62
C ARG A 128 1.46 11.22 9.76
N ALA A 129 2.25 11.82 10.66
CA ALA A 129 1.72 12.71 11.69
C ALA A 129 0.88 13.85 11.07
N LYS A 130 1.34 14.45 9.97
CA LYS A 130 0.57 15.49 9.24
C LYS A 130 -0.65 14.93 8.51
N GLY A 131 -0.57 13.74 7.92
CA GLY A 131 -1.70 13.08 7.26
C GLY A 131 -2.81 12.63 8.23
N ALA A 132 -2.48 12.34 9.49
CA ALA A 132 -3.44 12.05 10.54
C ALA A 132 -4.17 13.31 11.04
N ILE A 133 -3.52 14.48 11.01
CA ILE A 133 -4.10 15.77 11.42
C ILE A 133 -4.99 16.40 10.32
N VAL A 134 -4.76 16.07 9.05
CA VAL A 134 -5.54 16.61 7.90
C VAL A 134 -6.64 15.64 7.44
N GLY A 135 -6.94 14.62 8.26
CA GLY A 135 -7.91 13.56 7.94
C GLY A 135 -9.26 13.67 8.62
N GLU A 136 -9.48 14.64 9.51
CA GLU A 136 -10.80 14.94 10.06
C GLU A 136 -11.45 16.04 9.22
N PRO A 137 -12.66 15.82 8.64
CA PRO A 137 -13.48 16.95 8.27
C PRO A 137 -13.76 17.77 9.53
N PRO A 138 -13.97 19.10 9.43
CA PRO A 138 -14.39 19.87 10.60
C PRO A 138 -15.64 19.20 11.20
N GLU A 139 -15.58 18.87 12.48
CA GLU A 139 -16.79 18.62 13.26
C GLU A 139 -17.52 19.96 13.39
N GLU A 140 -18.70 19.98 12.77
CA GLU A 140 -19.77 21.00 12.77
C GLU A 140 -19.50 22.37 12.10
#